data_AF-A0A2N1PEC2-F1
#
_entry.id   AF-A0A2N1PEC2-F1
#
_cell.length_a   1.000
_cell.length_b   1.000
_cell.length_c   1.000
_cell.angle_alpha   90.00
_cell.angle_beta   90.00
_cell.angle_gamma   90.00
#
_symmetry.space_group_name_H-M   'P 1'
#
loop_
_entity.id
_entity.type
_entity.pdbx_description
1 polymer ?
#
loop_
_entity_poly.entity_id
_entity_poly.type
_entity_poly.pdbx_seq_one_letter_code
_entity_poly.pdbx_strand_id
1 'polypeptide(L)'
;MKKLTQKLVLSVITMALVVVALGTSTFAWFTLANTSTVTAFNAQVTSGEGIEVSLGTWNTNTAIIDGSSTWGTILQGSSINSRISTMLGATPLVLTDLTSANGQNITDYAGTTVAYTTGKYVQFDLFFRSGEAVTIEWDSVTLGGSTKTWTVDVPTFRASNTDVYSTGADFGTLTGNTVMEVAGYNAARVSVFGSTGATYQKDAVNGSTDLTT
;
A
#
# COMPACT_ATOMS: atom_id res chain seq x y z
N MET A 1 13.93 61.39 17.53
CA MET A 1 13.11 60.52 16.65
C MET A 1 13.79 59.21 16.26
N LYS A 2 15.10 59.17 15.92
CA LYS A 2 15.84 57.93 15.58
C LYS A 2 15.67 56.76 16.58
N LYS A 3 15.70 57.03 17.89
CA LYS A 3 15.51 56.00 18.94
C LYS A 3 14.11 55.36 18.95
N LEU A 4 13.09 56.08 18.50
CA LEU A 4 11.71 55.60 18.47
C LEU A 4 11.49 54.73 17.23
N THR A 5 11.98 55.18 16.06
CA THR A 5 11.98 54.40 14.82
C THR A 5 12.79 53.12 14.95
N GLN A 6 13.93 53.15 15.64
CA GLN A 6 14.78 51.97 15.86
C GLN A 6 14.12 50.93 16.76
N LYS A 7 13.36 51.35 17.79
CA LYS A 7 12.55 50.45 18.63
C LYS A 7 11.37 49.84 17.87
N LEU A 8 10.73 50.63 17.01
CA LEU A 8 9.63 50.15 16.16
C LEU A 8 10.12 49.09 15.16
N VAL A 9 11.22 49.36 14.46
CA VAL A 9 11.82 48.43 13.49
C VAL A 9 12.27 47.15 14.19
N LEU A 10 12.90 47.25 15.37
CA LEU A 10 13.28 46.07 16.14
C LEU A 10 12.06 45.23 16.53
N SER A 11 10.98 45.86 17.01
CA SER A 11 9.73 45.16 17.36
C SER A 11 9.11 44.41 16.18
N VAL A 12 9.12 45.02 14.99
CA VAL A 12 8.58 44.39 13.77
C VAL A 12 9.43 43.20 13.35
N ILE A 13 10.76 43.31 13.43
CA ILE A 13 11.69 42.22 13.10
C ILE A 13 11.52 41.05 14.08
N THR A 14 11.42 41.33 15.39
CA THR A 14 11.22 40.27 16.39
C THR A 14 9.87 39.58 16.19
N MET A 15 8.81 40.33 15.87
CA MET A 15 7.50 39.75 15.56
C MET A 15 7.55 38.86 14.31
N ALA A 16 8.24 39.30 13.25
CA ALA A 16 8.40 38.51 12.03
C ALA A 16 9.18 37.20 12.31
N LEU A 17 10.25 37.26 13.10
CA LEU A 17 11.01 36.08 13.52
C LEU A 17 10.15 35.08 14.31
N VAL A 18 9.31 35.57 15.22
CA VAL A 18 8.39 34.72 16.00
C VAL A 18 7.36 34.06 15.10
N VAL A 19 6.78 34.78 14.13
CA VAL A 19 5.83 34.21 13.15
C VAL A 19 6.49 33.13 12.30
N VAL A 20 7.72 33.36 11.82
CA VAL A 20 8.46 32.35 11.06
C VAL A 20 8.74 31.13 11.93
N ALA A 21 9.20 31.30 13.17
CA ALA A 21 9.48 30.19 14.07
C ALA A 21 8.23 29.35 14.41
N LEU A 22 7.09 30.01 14.65
CA LEU A 22 5.79 29.36 14.86
C LEU A 22 5.35 28.62 13.60
N GLY A 23 5.45 29.26 12.44
CA GLY A 23 5.11 28.68 11.14
C GLY A 23 5.95 27.44 10.81
N THR A 24 7.26 27.49 11.00
CA THR A 24 8.16 26.34 10.78
C THR A 24 7.88 25.20 11.76
N SER A 25 7.54 25.52 13.02
CA SER A 25 7.21 24.50 14.02
C SER A 25 5.88 23.80 13.68
N THR A 26 4.90 24.56 13.21
CA THR A 26 3.60 24.01 12.83
C THR A 26 3.71 23.20 11.53
N PHE A 27 4.49 23.66 10.56
CA PHE A 27 4.78 22.93 9.33
C PHE A 27 5.52 21.61 9.58
N ALA A 28 6.53 21.61 10.47
CA ALA A 28 7.23 20.39 10.85
C ALA A 28 6.29 19.39 11.52
N TRP A 29 5.38 19.86 12.38
CA TRP A 29 4.37 19.01 13.02
C TRP A 29 3.43 18.36 12.00
N PHE A 30 2.90 19.13 11.04
CA PHE A 30 2.05 18.59 9.98
C PHE A 30 2.81 17.62 9.05
N THR A 31 4.09 17.85 8.80
CA THR A 31 4.90 16.99 7.92
C THR A 31 5.28 15.68 8.60
N LEU A 32 5.62 15.71 9.90
CA LEU A 32 5.99 14.52 10.67
C LEU A 32 4.80 13.62 11.01
N ALA A 33 3.60 14.16 11.13
CA ALA A 33 2.40 13.39 11.45
C ALA A 33 1.84 12.57 10.27
N ASN A 34 2.21 12.90 9.03
CA ASN A 34 1.68 12.24 7.83
C ASN A 34 2.47 11.00 7.38
N THR A 35 3.57 10.66 8.05
CA THR A 35 4.37 9.48 7.70
C THR A 35 4.00 8.30 8.59
N SER A 36 3.29 7.31 8.03
CA SER A 36 3.13 6.00 8.66
C SER A 36 4.35 5.14 8.36
N THR A 37 5.14 4.81 9.39
CA THR A 37 6.25 3.86 9.26
C THR A 37 5.76 2.46 9.65
N VAL A 38 5.87 1.51 8.73
CA VAL A 38 5.56 0.09 9.01
C VAL A 38 6.81 -0.57 9.58
N THR A 39 6.89 -0.65 10.90
CA THR A 39 8.08 -1.16 11.61
C THR A 39 8.20 -2.68 11.59
N ALA A 40 7.10 -3.41 11.42
CA ALA A 40 7.11 -4.88 11.37
C ALA A 40 5.97 -5.42 10.50
N PHE A 41 6.33 -6.05 9.38
CA PHE A 41 5.44 -6.89 8.60
C PHE A 41 5.61 -8.35 9.05
N ASN A 42 4.50 -9.02 9.40
CA ASN A 42 4.51 -10.45 9.70
C ASN A 42 3.61 -11.14 8.67
N ALA A 43 4.22 -11.92 7.79
CA ALA A 43 3.52 -12.75 6.82
C ALA A 43 3.94 -14.19 7.00
N GLN A 44 2.99 -15.09 6.88
CA GLN A 44 3.22 -16.52 6.78
C GLN A 44 2.32 -17.04 5.67
N VAL A 45 2.87 -17.88 4.81
CA VAL A 45 2.08 -18.60 3.80
C VAL A 45 2.10 -20.07 4.18
N THR A 46 0.92 -20.65 4.34
CA THR A 46 0.73 -22.07 4.62
C THR A 46 -0.07 -22.67 3.49
N SER A 47 0.43 -23.74 2.89
CA SER A 47 -0.29 -24.48 1.87
C SER A 47 -1.05 -25.66 2.46
N GLY A 48 -2.09 -26.10 1.74
CA GLY A 48 -2.79 -27.35 2.02
C GLY A 48 -1.93 -28.57 1.71
N GLU A 49 -2.41 -29.75 2.11
CA GLU A 49 -1.75 -31.02 1.84
C GLU A 49 -1.47 -31.21 0.34
N GLY A 50 -0.27 -31.71 0.02
CA GLY A 50 0.15 -31.98 -1.36
C GLY A 50 0.54 -30.76 -2.20
N ILE A 51 0.43 -29.53 -1.66
CA ILE A 51 0.89 -28.30 -2.32
C ILE A 51 2.13 -27.77 -1.60
N GLU A 52 3.12 -27.37 -2.37
CA GLU A 52 4.30 -26.67 -1.88
C GLU A 52 4.36 -25.27 -2.47
N VAL A 53 4.88 -24.35 -1.66
CA VAL A 53 5.04 -22.94 -2.01
C VAL A 53 6.51 -22.55 -2.03
N SER A 54 6.84 -21.60 -2.89
CA SER A 54 8.18 -21.03 -2.99
C SER A 54 8.11 -19.55 -3.33
N LEU A 55 9.09 -18.78 -2.83
CA LEU A 55 9.35 -17.42 -3.34
C LEU A 55 10.21 -17.47 -4.62
N GLY A 56 10.63 -18.64 -5.08
CA GLY A 56 11.57 -18.80 -6.18
C GLY A 56 12.98 -18.29 -5.85
N THR A 57 13.83 -18.34 -6.86
CA THR A 57 15.14 -17.69 -6.89
C THR A 57 14.99 -16.33 -7.56
N TRP A 58 15.68 -15.29 -7.10
CA TRP A 58 15.47 -13.94 -7.64
C TRP A 58 16.70 -13.40 -8.36
N ASN A 59 16.50 -12.96 -9.59
CA ASN A 59 17.51 -12.19 -10.34
C ASN A 59 17.02 -10.76 -10.52
N THR A 60 17.78 -9.81 -9.96
CA THR A 60 17.69 -8.34 -10.07
C THR A 60 16.35 -7.73 -9.73
N ASN A 61 15.21 -8.25 -10.20
CA ASN A 61 13.84 -7.87 -9.89
C ASN A 61 12.77 -8.87 -10.40
N THR A 62 13.17 -10.10 -10.73
CA THR A 62 12.25 -11.13 -11.25
C THR A 62 12.47 -12.43 -10.52
N ALA A 63 11.39 -13.05 -10.09
CA ALA A 63 11.45 -14.36 -9.50
C ALA A 63 11.43 -15.43 -10.60
N ILE A 64 12.31 -16.40 -10.48
CA ILE A 64 12.46 -17.53 -11.39
C ILE A 64 12.41 -18.81 -10.58
N ILE A 65 11.86 -19.87 -11.18
CA ILE A 65 11.97 -21.22 -10.63
C ILE A 65 13.17 -21.90 -11.28
N ASP A 66 14.11 -22.32 -10.45
CA ASP A 66 15.28 -23.09 -10.85
C ASP A 66 15.60 -24.21 -9.84
N GLY A 67 16.70 -24.93 -10.08
CA GLY A 67 17.14 -26.03 -9.20
C GLY A 67 17.59 -25.60 -7.81
N SER A 68 17.70 -24.29 -7.54
CA SER A 68 18.06 -23.74 -6.23
C SER A 68 16.85 -23.16 -5.47
N SER A 69 15.66 -23.14 -6.08
CA SER A 69 14.44 -22.65 -5.44
C SER A 69 14.06 -23.54 -4.25
N THR A 70 13.88 -22.92 -3.09
CA THR A 70 13.46 -23.61 -1.87
C THR A 70 11.94 -23.74 -1.85
N TRP A 71 11.47 -24.99 -1.71
CA TRP A 71 10.05 -25.32 -1.63
C TRP A 71 9.71 -25.87 -0.26
N GLY A 72 8.50 -25.57 0.21
CA GLY A 72 7.99 -26.15 1.44
C GLY A 72 6.50 -25.86 1.60
N THR A 73 5.89 -26.44 2.62
CA THR A 73 4.47 -26.22 2.93
C THR A 73 4.22 -24.96 3.75
N ILE A 74 5.28 -24.38 4.30
CA ILE A 74 5.23 -23.15 5.11
C ILE A 74 6.35 -22.22 4.66
N LEU A 75 5.99 -21.03 4.15
CA LEU A 75 6.94 -19.92 4.00
C LEU A 75 6.93 -19.10 5.28
N GLN A 76 8.09 -19.08 5.94
CA GLN A 76 8.31 -18.35 7.17
C GLN A 76 8.38 -16.84 6.89
N GLY A 77 7.86 -16.05 7.83
CA GLY A 77 7.91 -14.59 7.72
C GLY A 77 9.31 -14.01 7.70
N SER A 78 10.29 -14.69 8.28
CA SER A 78 11.70 -14.32 8.16
C SER A 78 12.19 -14.36 6.72
N SER A 79 11.79 -15.37 5.93
CA SER A 79 12.12 -15.48 4.51
C SER A 79 11.48 -14.37 3.68
N ILE A 80 10.21 -14.07 3.97
CA ILE A 80 9.47 -12.98 3.29
C ILE A 80 10.10 -11.62 3.64
N ASN A 81 10.37 -11.37 4.91
CA ASN A 81 11.01 -10.12 5.36
C ASN A 81 12.42 -9.96 4.80
N SER A 82 13.22 -11.03 4.80
CA SER A 82 14.55 -11.02 4.16
C SER A 82 14.44 -10.68 2.68
N ARG A 83 13.41 -11.19 1.99
CA ARG A 83 13.17 -10.87 0.58
C ARG A 83 12.79 -9.41 0.38
N ILE A 84 11.86 -8.89 1.18
CA ILE A 84 11.45 -7.47 1.14
C ILE A 84 12.66 -6.56 1.35
N SER A 85 13.48 -6.84 2.37
CA SER A 85 14.71 -6.08 2.63
C SER A 85 15.70 -6.14 1.45
N THR A 86 15.81 -7.28 0.79
CA THR A 86 16.69 -7.43 -0.40
C THR A 86 16.16 -6.63 -1.59
N MET A 87 14.83 -6.62 -1.81
CA MET A 87 14.20 -5.89 -2.92
C MET A 87 14.29 -4.37 -2.76
N LEU A 88 14.10 -3.89 -1.52
CA LEU A 88 14.15 -2.47 -1.22
C LEU A 88 15.59 -1.97 -1.06
N GLY A 89 16.53 -2.84 -0.68
CA GLY A 89 17.92 -2.48 -0.45
C GLY A 89 18.03 -1.43 0.67
N ALA A 90 18.58 -0.26 0.34
CA ALA A 90 18.67 0.88 1.26
C ALA A 90 17.43 1.79 1.24
N THR A 91 16.47 1.55 0.34
CA THR A 91 15.26 2.36 0.21
C THR A 91 14.31 2.09 1.36
N PRO A 92 13.86 3.10 2.12
CA PRO A 92 12.89 2.90 3.17
C PRO A 92 11.53 2.52 2.58
N LEU A 93 10.81 1.60 3.24
CA LEU A 93 9.42 1.33 2.92
C LEU A 93 8.55 2.48 3.45
N VAL A 94 8.00 3.27 2.54
CA VAL A 94 7.05 4.35 2.82
C VAL A 94 5.81 4.08 1.98
N LEU A 95 4.81 3.43 2.57
CA LEU A 95 3.60 3.06 1.85
C LEU A 95 2.88 4.31 1.32
N THR A 96 2.59 4.30 0.02
CA THR A 96 1.81 5.36 -0.63
C THR A 96 0.50 4.80 -1.20
N ASP A 97 -0.44 5.71 -1.36
CA ASP A 97 -1.65 5.59 -2.14
C ASP A 97 -1.35 5.19 -3.59
N LEU A 98 -1.69 3.95 -3.95
CA LEU A 98 -1.52 3.40 -5.29
C LEU A 98 -2.74 2.57 -5.68
N THR A 99 -2.96 2.42 -6.99
CA THR A 99 -4.05 1.61 -7.55
C THR A 99 -3.55 0.68 -8.65
N SER A 100 -4.38 -0.26 -9.07
CA SER A 100 -4.09 -1.15 -10.20
C SER A 100 -5.38 -1.72 -10.76
N ALA A 101 -5.50 -1.76 -12.09
CA ALA A 101 -6.62 -2.40 -12.78
C ALA A 101 -6.42 -3.93 -12.92
N ASN A 102 -5.18 -4.41 -12.90
CA ASN A 102 -4.85 -5.80 -13.23
C ASN A 102 -3.95 -6.49 -12.19
N GLY A 103 -3.72 -5.85 -11.04
CA GLY A 103 -2.87 -6.36 -9.97
C GLY A 103 -1.40 -6.60 -10.37
N GLN A 104 -0.96 -6.08 -11.52
CA GLN A 104 0.42 -6.17 -12.03
C GLN A 104 1.03 -4.78 -12.14
N ASN A 105 0.34 -3.91 -12.86
CA ASN A 105 0.77 -2.55 -13.10
C ASN A 105 0.17 -1.70 -11.99
N ILE A 106 1.00 -1.34 -11.03
CA ILE A 106 0.64 -0.43 -9.96
C ILE A 106 0.87 0.99 -10.43
N THR A 107 -0.12 1.86 -10.33
CA THR A 107 -0.06 3.26 -10.76
C THR A 107 -0.42 4.22 -9.64
N ASP A 108 0.12 5.42 -9.68
CA ASP A 108 -0.32 6.54 -8.84
C ASP A 108 -1.63 7.15 -9.36
N TYR A 109 -2.15 8.16 -8.65
CA TYR A 109 -3.36 8.89 -9.05
C TYR A 109 -3.22 9.69 -10.36
N ALA A 110 -1.99 9.95 -10.81
CA ALA A 110 -1.73 10.58 -12.11
C ALA A 110 -1.70 9.55 -13.25
N GLY A 111 -1.89 8.26 -12.95
CA GLY A 111 -1.81 7.17 -13.92
C GLY A 111 -0.38 6.74 -14.26
N THR A 112 0.62 7.21 -13.51
CA THR A 112 2.02 6.86 -13.73
C THR A 112 2.32 5.52 -13.07
N THR A 113 2.93 4.59 -13.81
CA THR A 113 3.37 3.31 -13.23
C THR A 113 4.44 3.52 -12.17
N VAL A 114 4.23 2.93 -11.01
CA VAL A 114 5.14 2.98 -9.87
C VAL A 114 5.81 1.62 -9.75
N ALA A 115 7.15 1.60 -9.76
CA ALA A 115 7.91 0.38 -9.54
C ALA A 115 7.99 0.06 -8.03
N TYR A 116 7.89 -1.21 -7.65
CA TYR A 116 7.99 -1.64 -6.24
C TYR A 116 9.35 -1.30 -5.61
N THR A 117 10.41 -1.15 -6.41
CA THR A 117 11.75 -0.76 -5.94
C THR A 117 11.80 0.66 -5.37
N THR A 118 10.76 1.47 -5.59
CA THR A 118 10.63 2.81 -5.01
C THR A 118 10.32 2.80 -3.51
N GLY A 119 10.02 1.64 -2.92
CA GLY A 119 9.64 1.54 -1.51
C GLY A 119 8.23 2.05 -1.21
N LYS A 120 7.42 2.28 -2.25
CA LYS A 120 6.05 2.78 -2.13
C LYS A 120 5.01 1.69 -1.88
N TYR A 121 5.32 0.46 -2.25
CA TYR A 121 4.53 -0.73 -1.97
C TYR A 121 5.43 -1.96 -1.93
N VAL A 122 4.90 -3.07 -1.41
CA VAL A 122 5.59 -4.37 -1.39
C VAL A 122 4.97 -5.27 -2.44
N GLN A 123 5.83 -5.93 -3.22
CA GLN A 123 5.45 -6.94 -4.21
C GLN A 123 6.39 -8.13 -4.08
N PHE A 124 5.84 -9.34 -4.21
CA PHE A 124 6.63 -10.55 -4.36
C PHE A 124 5.80 -11.59 -5.13
N ASP A 125 6.48 -12.46 -5.86
CA ASP A 125 5.85 -13.57 -6.55
C ASP A 125 5.80 -14.79 -5.63
N LEU A 126 4.69 -15.52 -5.70
CA LEU A 126 4.49 -16.77 -4.98
C LEU A 126 4.25 -17.87 -6.00
N PHE A 127 5.11 -18.89 -5.95
CA PHE A 127 5.03 -20.05 -6.83
C PHE A 127 4.42 -21.22 -6.09
N PHE A 128 3.63 -21.99 -6.81
CA PHE A 128 2.98 -23.18 -6.32
C PHE A 128 3.40 -24.38 -7.15
N ARG A 129 3.61 -25.52 -6.50
CA ARG A 129 3.75 -26.82 -7.16
C ARG A 129 3.06 -27.90 -6.35
N SER A 130 2.77 -29.02 -6.99
CA SER A 130 2.26 -30.21 -6.32
C SER A 130 3.05 -31.43 -6.77
N GLY A 131 3.33 -32.33 -5.83
CA GLY A 131 3.86 -33.66 -6.13
C GLY A 131 2.75 -34.68 -6.41
N GLU A 132 1.51 -34.37 -6.01
CA GLU A 132 0.37 -35.28 -6.03
C GLU A 132 -0.64 -34.94 -7.15
N ALA A 133 -0.68 -33.66 -7.58
CA ALA A 133 -1.58 -33.17 -8.62
C ALA A 133 -0.80 -32.62 -9.83
N VAL A 134 -1.33 -32.88 -11.02
CA VAL A 134 -0.76 -32.39 -12.29
C VAL A 134 -1.12 -30.91 -12.53
N THR A 135 -2.25 -30.47 -11.96
CA THR A 135 -2.79 -29.11 -12.13
C THR A 135 -3.20 -28.55 -10.78
N ILE A 136 -2.92 -27.26 -10.57
CA ILE A 136 -3.41 -26.48 -9.44
C ILE A 136 -4.36 -25.43 -10.00
N GLU A 137 -5.63 -25.53 -9.65
CA GLU A 137 -6.65 -24.58 -10.05
C GLU A 137 -6.83 -23.53 -8.95
N TRP A 138 -6.84 -22.26 -9.35
CA TRP A 138 -7.14 -21.15 -8.47
C TRP A 138 -8.59 -20.71 -8.69
N ASP A 139 -9.44 -20.97 -7.71
CA ASP A 139 -10.87 -20.63 -7.78
C ASP A 139 -11.17 -19.24 -7.20
N SER A 140 -10.67 -18.97 -5.99
CA SER A 140 -11.01 -17.76 -5.24
C SER A 140 -9.94 -17.39 -4.23
N VAL A 141 -9.95 -16.12 -3.79
CA VAL A 141 -9.12 -15.61 -2.69
C VAL A 141 -10.00 -14.93 -1.66
N THR A 142 -9.73 -15.18 -0.38
CA THR A 142 -10.39 -14.47 0.72
C THR A 142 -9.39 -13.56 1.41
N LEU A 143 -9.60 -12.25 1.32
CA LEU A 143 -8.82 -11.24 2.02
C LEU A 143 -9.62 -10.70 3.22
N GLY A 144 -9.11 -10.91 4.43
CA GLY A 144 -9.78 -10.60 5.69
C GLY A 144 -8.89 -9.85 6.69
N GLY A 145 -9.52 -9.30 7.73
CA GLY A 145 -8.84 -8.51 8.76
C GLY A 145 -9.80 -7.65 9.57
N SER A 146 -9.29 -6.93 10.56
CA SER A 146 -10.09 -5.98 11.34
C SER A 146 -10.33 -4.70 10.54
N THR A 147 -11.56 -4.19 10.61
CA THR A 147 -11.90 -2.85 10.13
C THR A 147 -11.54 -1.82 11.19
N LYS A 148 -11.25 -0.61 10.74
CA LYS A 148 -11.04 0.58 11.56
C LYS A 148 -11.94 1.69 11.04
N THR A 149 -12.57 2.40 11.97
CA THR A 149 -13.29 3.61 11.64
C THR A 149 -12.28 4.70 11.30
N TRP A 150 -12.43 5.28 10.12
CA TRP A 150 -11.68 6.46 9.68
C TRP A 150 -12.66 7.58 9.34
N THR A 151 -12.34 8.78 9.79
CA THR A 151 -13.09 9.99 9.46
C THR A 151 -12.28 10.76 8.42
N VAL A 152 -12.91 11.08 7.30
CA VAL A 152 -12.31 11.89 6.24
C VAL A 152 -11.86 13.23 6.82
N ASP A 153 -10.55 13.44 6.82
CA ASP A 153 -9.85 14.59 7.41
C ASP A 153 -9.46 15.66 6.37
N VAL A 154 -9.69 15.38 5.09
CA VAL A 154 -9.50 16.31 3.98
C VAL A 154 -10.85 16.89 3.51
N PRO A 155 -10.88 18.11 2.95
CA PRO A 155 -12.12 18.72 2.46
C PRO A 155 -12.84 17.84 1.42
N THR A 156 -12.05 17.13 0.62
CA THR A 156 -12.50 16.20 -0.41
C THR A 156 -11.60 14.98 -0.44
N PHE A 157 -12.16 13.79 -0.24
CA PHE A 157 -11.49 12.50 -0.43
C PHE A 157 -12.18 11.73 -1.54
N ARG A 158 -11.43 11.18 -2.48
CA ARG A 158 -11.98 10.31 -3.52
C ARG A 158 -11.53 8.89 -3.21
N ALA A 159 -12.43 8.10 -2.64
CA ALA A 159 -12.22 6.66 -2.53
C ALA A 159 -12.00 6.06 -3.93
N SER A 160 -11.30 4.93 -4.03
CA SER A 160 -11.23 4.24 -5.32
C SER A 160 -12.67 3.94 -5.75
N ASN A 161 -12.97 4.34 -6.98
CA ASN A 161 -14.23 4.16 -7.66
C ASN A 161 -14.83 2.78 -7.33
N THR A 162 -15.97 2.80 -6.63
CA THR A 162 -16.83 1.68 -6.17
C THR A 162 -16.69 1.17 -4.74
N ASP A 163 -16.00 1.85 -3.81
CA ASP A 163 -16.12 1.48 -2.39
C ASP A 163 -17.50 1.86 -1.79
N VAL A 164 -18.40 0.88 -1.62
CA VAL A 164 -19.65 1.08 -0.87
C VAL A 164 -19.39 0.96 0.63
N TYR A 165 -18.99 2.06 1.27
CA TYR A 165 -18.92 2.14 2.72
C TYR A 165 -20.32 2.31 3.33
N SER A 166 -20.89 1.19 3.82
CA SER A 166 -22.03 0.99 4.76
C SER A 166 -23.31 1.82 4.68
N THR A 167 -23.44 2.80 3.77
CA THR A 167 -24.61 3.69 3.68
C THR A 167 -25.31 3.64 2.32
N GLY A 168 -24.90 2.75 1.42
CA GLY A 168 -25.67 2.39 0.22
C GLY A 168 -25.76 3.47 -0.87
N ALA A 169 -24.90 4.49 -0.84
CA ALA A 169 -24.77 5.47 -1.91
C ALA A 169 -23.46 5.29 -2.66
N ASP A 170 -23.50 5.46 -3.98
CA ASP A 170 -22.35 5.59 -4.86
C ASP A 170 -21.62 6.90 -4.48
N PHE A 171 -20.62 6.79 -3.61
CA PHE A 171 -19.93 7.98 -3.16
C PHE A 171 -18.93 8.42 -4.23
N GLY A 172 -19.30 9.50 -4.93
CA GLY A 172 -18.35 10.41 -5.53
C GLY A 172 -17.42 11.03 -4.46
N THR A 173 -16.96 12.24 -4.71
CA THR A 173 -16.09 12.99 -3.77
C THR A 173 -16.68 13.04 -2.35
N LEU A 174 -16.07 12.35 -1.41
CA LEU A 174 -16.41 12.37 0.01
C LEU A 174 -15.98 13.70 0.63
N THR A 175 -16.85 14.33 1.41
CA THR A 175 -16.54 15.60 2.09
C THR A 175 -15.98 15.34 3.48
N GLY A 176 -15.24 16.32 4.01
CA GLY A 176 -14.75 16.29 5.39
C GLY A 176 -15.83 15.91 6.41
N ASN A 177 -15.45 15.13 7.42
CA ASN A 177 -16.30 14.53 8.45
C ASN A 177 -17.12 13.29 8.04
N THR A 178 -16.99 12.78 6.81
CA THR A 178 -17.58 11.49 6.47
C THR A 178 -16.87 10.38 7.25
N VAL A 179 -17.64 9.52 7.92
CA VAL A 179 -17.12 8.37 8.69
C VAL A 179 -17.26 7.12 7.84
N MET A 180 -16.18 6.34 7.72
CA MET A 180 -16.13 5.12 6.92
C MET A 180 -15.32 4.02 7.62
N GLU A 181 -15.56 2.77 7.24
CA GLU A 181 -14.80 1.63 7.73
C GLU A 181 -13.72 1.24 6.73
N VAL A 182 -12.46 1.49 7.08
CA VAL A 182 -11.30 1.08 6.27
C VAL A 182 -10.67 -0.18 6.84
N ALA A 183 -10.08 -1.01 6.00
CA ALA A 183 -9.34 -2.17 6.45
C ALA A 183 -8.06 -2.35 5.65
N GLY A 184 -7.02 -2.86 6.32
CA GLY A 184 -5.70 -3.06 5.70
C GLY A 184 -5.73 -3.98 4.49
N TYR A 185 -6.66 -4.94 4.45
CA TYR A 185 -6.84 -5.82 3.30
C TYR A 185 -7.32 -5.10 2.02
N ASN A 186 -7.89 -3.88 2.12
CA ASN A 186 -8.28 -3.09 0.95
C ASN A 186 -7.06 -2.57 0.18
N ALA A 187 -5.87 -2.56 0.81
CA ALA A 187 -4.61 -2.21 0.17
C ALA A 187 -3.89 -3.42 -0.48
N ALA A 188 -4.37 -4.64 -0.23
CA ALA A 188 -3.78 -5.84 -0.82
C ALA A 188 -4.31 -6.08 -2.24
N ARG A 189 -3.44 -6.59 -3.11
CA ARG A 189 -3.77 -7.02 -4.48
C ARG A 189 -3.19 -8.41 -4.69
N VAL A 190 -3.96 -9.32 -5.28
CA VAL A 190 -3.51 -10.67 -5.62
C VAL A 190 -3.84 -10.93 -7.08
N SER A 191 -2.88 -11.49 -7.79
CA SER A 191 -2.99 -11.76 -9.21
C SER A 191 -2.28 -13.07 -9.53
N VAL A 192 -2.88 -13.86 -10.42
CA VAL A 192 -2.37 -15.18 -10.80
C VAL A 192 -1.98 -15.15 -12.27
N PHE A 193 -0.77 -15.62 -12.58
CA PHE A 193 -0.24 -15.66 -13.94
C PHE A 193 0.10 -17.10 -14.34
N GLY A 194 -0.38 -17.51 -15.53
CA GLY A 194 -0.33 -18.88 -16.04
C GLY A 194 -1.31 -19.07 -17.21
N SER A 195 -1.58 -20.31 -17.62
CA SER A 195 -2.42 -20.62 -18.82
C SER A 195 -3.87 -20.11 -18.74
N THR A 196 -4.32 -19.64 -17.57
CA THR A 196 -5.53 -18.83 -17.38
C THR A 196 -5.32 -17.99 -16.12
N GLY A 197 -5.15 -16.68 -16.27
CA GLY A 197 -4.97 -15.75 -15.15
C GLY A 197 -6.26 -14.98 -14.86
N ALA A 198 -6.59 -14.83 -13.57
CA ALA A 198 -7.60 -13.90 -13.08
C ALA A 198 -6.96 -13.02 -12.00
N THR A 199 -7.32 -11.73 -12.00
CA THR A 199 -6.90 -10.78 -10.96
C THR A 199 -7.98 -10.72 -9.91
N TYR A 200 -7.60 -10.84 -8.64
CA TYR A 200 -8.52 -10.65 -7.53
C TYR A 200 -8.03 -9.52 -6.63
N GLN A 201 -8.77 -8.43 -6.68
CA GLN A 201 -8.81 -7.47 -5.59
C GLN A 201 -9.92 -7.93 -4.64
N LYS A 202 -9.81 -7.64 -3.33
CA LYS A 202 -11.00 -7.77 -2.50
C LYS A 202 -12.09 -6.90 -3.14
N ASP A 203 -13.26 -7.48 -3.41
CA ASP A 203 -14.41 -6.70 -3.85
C ASP A 203 -14.56 -5.51 -2.90
N ALA A 204 -14.39 -4.31 -3.46
CA ALA A 204 -14.98 -3.14 -2.86
C ALA A 204 -16.45 -3.52 -2.62
N VAL A 205 -16.90 -3.40 -1.36
CA VAL A 205 -18.23 -3.86 -0.90
C VAL A 205 -19.25 -3.60 -2.02
N ASN A 206 -19.79 -4.69 -2.62
CA ASN A 206 -20.69 -4.74 -3.78
C ASN A 206 -20.80 -3.48 -4.67
N GLY A 207 -20.14 -3.49 -5.84
CA GLY A 207 -20.38 -2.48 -6.88
C GLY A 207 -19.35 -2.34 -8.01
N SER A 208 -18.31 -3.17 -8.10
CA SER A 208 -17.29 -3.02 -9.14
C SER A 208 -17.79 -3.47 -10.52
N THR A 209 -18.06 -2.50 -11.40
CA THR A 209 -17.98 -2.74 -12.85
C THR A 209 -16.63 -2.22 -13.34
N ASP A 210 -15.87 -3.10 -14.00
CA ASP A 210 -14.67 -2.74 -14.74
C ASP A 210 -14.93 -1.54 -15.67
N LEU A 211 -13.97 -0.61 -15.68
CA LEU A 211 -13.91 0.46 -16.66
C LEU A 211 -13.59 -0.17 -18.02
N THR A 212 -14.63 -0.55 -18.75
CA THR A 212 -14.52 -0.82 -20.17
C THR A 212 -14.27 0.50 -20.90
N THR A 213 -13.26 0.49 -21.76
CA THR A 213 -12.96 1.53 -22.76
C THR A 213 -14.15 1.80 -23.66
#